data_AF-A0A920AZY4-F1
#
_entry.id   AF-A0A920AZY4-F1
#
_cell.length_a   1.000
_cell.length_b   1.000
_cell.length_c   1.000
_cell.angle_alpha   90.00
_cell.angle_beta   90.00
_cell.angle_gamma   90.00
#
_symmetry.space_group_name_H-M   'P 1'
#
loop_
_entity.id
_entity.type
_entity.pdbx_description
1 polymer ?
#
loop_
_entity_poly.entity_id
_entity_poly.type
_entity_poly.pdbx_seq_one_letter_code
_entity_poly.pdbx_strand_id
1 'polypeptide(L)'
;MIILAIQLKVFSSFNKALKHYEKLPIEKTRLLSIISSLKFEKGELSEALSNTNEALSIAYEQGLNREKINLLNDKKEILYKLGDLARVQGINEELLQINKANVTEQNRDMLINIELKNELSAGLALLNKQKEQRKLILAFSGLSILILGLVIFSIRNQYLASIQAKKLAEQSKLVAELELKTTERELRNVSTAIMEKNEMLESLKKDVNYASQFLSNSDSKHLIQPLKSKLDDASLGKSDWVEFKNHFDRAYPNFFDELSKINKNLTIQDLRLCAYLKSGQTTKEVAQFTGLSVRSIESRRYRLRKKLGLGRNNSLFDFIQKLKLPEVSHTNFN
;
A
#
# COMPACT_ATOMS: atom_id res chain seq x y z
N MET A 1 82.69 -41.48 61.60
CA MET A 1 81.72 -41.63 62.71
C MET A 1 80.54 -40.66 62.64
N ILE A 2 80.73 -39.35 62.43
CA ILE A 2 79.64 -38.36 62.40
C ILE A 2 78.60 -38.63 61.29
N ILE A 3 79.06 -38.96 60.07
CA ILE A 3 78.17 -39.29 58.94
C ILE A 3 77.30 -40.51 59.23
N LEU A 4 77.88 -41.56 59.83
CA LEU A 4 77.16 -42.78 60.20
C LEU A 4 76.07 -42.51 61.26
N ALA A 5 76.36 -41.65 62.24
CA ALA A 5 75.42 -41.26 63.29
C ALA A 5 74.24 -40.42 62.75
N ILE A 6 74.51 -39.51 61.81
CA ILE A 6 73.46 -38.74 61.12
C ILE A 6 72.58 -39.67 60.29
N GLN A 7 73.17 -40.62 59.57
CA GLN A 7 72.45 -41.59 58.75
C GLN A 7 71.53 -42.52 59.58
N LEU A 8 72.00 -43.01 60.73
CA LEU A 8 71.18 -43.81 61.65
C LEU A 8 70.01 -43.01 62.22
N LYS A 9 70.22 -41.72 62.53
CA LYS A 9 69.16 -40.83 63.03
C LYS A 9 68.11 -40.55 61.97
N VAL A 10 68.51 -40.40 60.70
CA VAL A 10 67.61 -40.19 59.56
C VAL A 10 66.71 -41.41 59.33
N PHE A 11 67.25 -42.63 59.27
CA PHE A 11 66.43 -43.83 59.11
C PHE A 11 65.57 -44.15 60.34
N SER A 12 66.05 -43.85 61.55
CA SER A 12 65.21 -43.92 62.75
C SER A 12 64.01 -42.96 62.67
N SER A 13 64.17 -41.77 62.10
CA SER A 13 63.07 -40.82 61.89
C SER A 13 62.10 -41.32 60.82
N PHE A 14 62.60 -41.90 59.73
CA PHE A 14 61.76 -42.52 58.70
C PHE A 14 60.93 -43.70 59.22
N ASN A 15 61.51 -44.58 60.04
CA ASN A 15 60.76 -45.69 60.64
C ASN A 15 59.68 -45.22 61.61
N LYS A 16 59.90 -44.11 62.33
CA LYS A 16 58.85 -43.47 63.14
C LYS A 16 57.76 -42.87 62.26
N ALA A 17 58.14 -42.20 61.18
CA ALA A 17 57.19 -41.63 60.21
C ALA A 17 56.33 -42.72 59.54
N LEU A 18 56.91 -43.86 59.16
CA LEU A 18 56.17 -45.00 58.60
C LEU A 18 55.07 -45.51 59.54
N LYS A 19 55.31 -45.53 60.85
CA LYS A 19 54.28 -45.87 61.85
C LYS A 19 53.14 -44.85 61.90
N HIS A 20 53.45 -43.56 61.69
CA HIS A 20 52.42 -42.52 61.63
C HIS A 20 51.61 -42.57 60.32
N TYR A 21 52.22 -42.98 59.21
CA TYR A 21 51.56 -43.11 57.91
C TYR A 21 50.91 -44.47 57.66
N GLU A 22 50.87 -45.37 58.65
CA GLU A 22 50.28 -46.71 58.51
C GLU A 22 48.82 -46.68 58.02
N LYS A 23 48.07 -45.62 58.37
CA LYS A 23 46.68 -45.39 57.95
C LYS A 23 46.52 -44.49 56.71
N LEU A 24 47.62 -44.02 56.12
CA LEU A 24 47.64 -43.09 54.99
C LEU A 24 48.41 -43.73 53.82
N PRO A 25 47.76 -44.57 53.01
CA PRO A 25 48.45 -45.46 52.08
C PRO A 25 49.19 -44.71 50.96
N ILE A 26 48.68 -43.56 50.50
CA ILE A 26 49.36 -42.71 49.51
C ILE A 26 50.66 -42.13 50.09
N GLU A 27 50.59 -41.53 51.28
CA GLU A 27 51.76 -40.93 51.93
C GLU A 27 52.77 -41.99 52.38
N LYS A 28 52.28 -43.17 52.82
CA LYS A 28 53.13 -44.33 53.09
C LYS A 28 53.86 -44.79 51.83
N THR A 29 53.18 -44.88 50.69
CA THR A 29 53.78 -45.25 49.39
C THR A 29 54.88 -44.27 48.99
N ARG A 30 54.62 -42.96 49.10
CA ARG A 30 55.62 -41.92 48.80
C ARG A 30 56.82 -41.99 49.74
N LEU A 31 56.57 -42.17 51.03
CA LEU A 31 57.63 -42.29 52.02
C LEU A 31 58.50 -43.53 51.76
N LEU A 32 57.89 -44.67 51.45
CA LEU A 32 58.60 -45.90 51.08
C LEU A 32 59.44 -45.72 49.79
N SER A 33 58.93 -45.00 48.80
CA SER A 33 59.68 -44.64 47.59
C SER A 33 60.91 -43.78 47.90
N ILE A 34 60.76 -42.78 48.79
CA ILE A 34 61.89 -41.93 49.25
C ILE A 34 62.92 -42.77 50.01
N ILE A 35 62.47 -43.62 50.95
CA ILE A 35 63.36 -44.50 51.71
C ILE A 35 64.09 -45.46 50.76
N SER A 36 63.38 -46.03 49.78
CA SER A 36 63.98 -46.90 48.77
C SER A 36 65.09 -46.21 47.99
N SER A 37 64.83 -44.99 47.50
CA SER A 37 65.80 -44.18 46.75
C SER A 37 67.06 -43.90 47.58
N LEU A 38 66.89 -43.52 48.85
CA LEU A 38 68.02 -43.28 49.76
C LEU A 38 68.85 -44.54 50.03
N LYS A 39 68.20 -45.71 50.14
CA LYS A 39 68.91 -46.99 50.30
C LYS A 39 69.62 -47.41 49.02
N PHE A 40 69.02 -47.12 47.87
CA PHE A 40 69.63 -47.36 46.57
C PHE A 40 70.91 -46.55 46.35
N GLU A 41 70.90 -45.26 46.69
CA GLU A 41 72.10 -44.40 46.63
C GLU A 41 73.24 -44.90 47.54
N LYS A 42 72.90 -45.52 48.67
CA LYS A 42 73.86 -46.13 49.60
C LYS A 42 74.40 -47.49 49.16
N GLY A 43 73.86 -48.07 48.09
CA GLY A 43 74.20 -49.43 47.64
C GLY A 43 73.49 -50.54 48.43
N GLU A 44 72.54 -50.21 49.30
CA GLU A 44 71.71 -51.16 50.05
C GLU A 44 70.56 -51.68 49.15
N LEU A 45 70.92 -52.32 48.04
CA LEU A 45 70.02 -52.65 46.93
C LEU A 45 68.86 -53.58 47.34
N SER A 46 69.11 -54.57 48.21
CA SER A 46 68.07 -55.50 48.68
C SER A 46 67.00 -54.81 49.53
N GLU A 47 67.41 -53.86 50.37
CA GLU A 47 66.49 -53.11 51.21
C GLU A 47 65.73 -52.04 50.41
N ALA A 48 66.39 -51.42 49.41
CA ALA A 48 65.72 -50.58 48.44
C ALA A 48 64.63 -51.37 47.69
N LEU A 49 64.97 -52.55 47.18
CA LEU A 49 64.02 -53.43 46.49
C LEU A 49 62.82 -53.80 47.38
N SER A 50 63.06 -54.11 48.66
CA SER A 50 61.98 -54.44 49.60
C SER A 50 61.03 -53.26 49.82
N ASN A 51 61.55 -52.06 50.04
CA ASN A 51 60.73 -50.86 50.21
C ASN A 51 59.95 -50.53 48.93
N THR A 52 60.57 -50.68 47.76
CA THR A 52 59.88 -50.49 46.47
C THR A 52 58.77 -51.52 46.26
N ASN A 53 58.98 -52.77 46.66
CA ASN A 53 57.93 -53.81 46.58
C ASN A 53 56.75 -53.51 47.52
N GLU A 54 57.02 -53.06 48.74
CA GLU A 54 55.95 -52.65 49.67
C GLU A 54 55.19 -51.44 49.11
N ALA A 55 55.89 -50.44 48.59
CA ALA A 55 55.29 -49.28 47.93
C ALA A 55 54.45 -49.70 46.71
N LEU A 56 54.95 -50.63 45.90
CA LEU A 56 54.21 -51.15 44.75
C LEU A 56 52.93 -51.86 45.18
N SER A 57 52.99 -52.74 46.19
CA SER A 57 51.80 -53.45 46.70
C SER A 57 50.69 -52.46 47.06
N ILE A 58 51.04 -51.42 47.81
CA ILE A 58 50.09 -50.37 48.19
C ILE A 58 49.60 -49.62 46.93
N ALA A 59 50.47 -49.33 45.97
CA ALA A 59 50.07 -48.67 44.72
C ALA A 59 49.11 -49.53 43.87
N TYR A 60 49.27 -50.85 43.82
CA TYR A 60 48.33 -51.76 43.17
C TYR A 60 46.98 -51.81 43.91
N GLU A 61 47.00 -51.97 45.23
CA GLU A 61 45.79 -52.05 46.06
C GLU A 61 44.94 -50.77 45.99
N GLN A 62 45.60 -49.61 45.93
CA GLN A 62 44.94 -48.31 45.93
C GLN A 62 44.69 -47.75 44.53
N GLY A 63 45.06 -48.48 43.47
CA GLY A 63 44.88 -48.03 42.08
C GLY A 63 45.70 -46.80 41.69
N LEU A 64 46.87 -46.61 42.31
CA LEU A 64 47.75 -45.45 42.08
C LEU A 64 48.58 -45.65 40.80
N ASN A 65 47.94 -45.53 39.63
CA ASN A 65 48.55 -45.87 38.34
C ASN A 65 49.83 -45.09 38.03
N ARG A 66 49.88 -43.79 38.39
CA ARG A 66 51.06 -42.96 38.15
C ARG A 66 52.23 -43.38 39.03
N GLU A 67 51.98 -43.56 40.32
CA GLU A 67 52.94 -44.01 41.32
C GLU A 67 53.44 -45.43 40.99
N LYS A 68 52.55 -46.32 40.53
CA LYS A 68 52.90 -47.66 40.06
C LYS A 68 53.93 -47.62 38.93
N ILE A 69 53.73 -46.79 37.90
CA ILE A 69 54.67 -46.67 36.78
C ILE A 69 56.04 -46.18 37.25
N ASN A 70 56.06 -45.18 38.13
CA ASN A 70 57.31 -44.65 38.69
C ASN A 70 58.05 -45.72 39.51
N LEU A 71 57.34 -46.37 40.44
CA LEU A 71 57.91 -47.42 41.27
C LEU A 71 58.37 -48.65 40.49
N LEU A 72 57.70 -49.00 39.39
CA LEU A 72 58.15 -50.05 38.47
C LEU A 72 59.47 -49.66 37.78
N ASN A 73 59.63 -48.40 37.38
CA ASN A 73 60.90 -47.92 36.84
C ASN A 73 62.01 -47.92 37.90
N ASP A 74 61.74 -47.49 39.13
CA ASP A 74 62.69 -47.55 40.24
C ASP A 74 63.10 -49.01 40.53
N LYS A 75 62.12 -49.92 40.61
CA LYS A 75 62.35 -51.35 40.80
C LYS A 75 63.21 -51.95 39.70
N LYS A 76 62.96 -51.56 38.45
CA LYS A 76 63.75 -52.00 37.28
C LYS A 76 65.21 -51.58 37.42
N GLU A 77 65.47 -50.33 37.82
CA GLU A 77 66.84 -49.83 38.02
C GLU A 77 67.55 -50.57 39.16
N ILE A 78 66.85 -50.81 40.28
CA ILE A 78 67.37 -51.58 41.42
C ILE A 78 67.73 -53.02 40.98
N LEU A 79 66.84 -53.70 40.26
CA LEU A 79 67.08 -55.07 39.78
C LEU A 79 68.20 -55.15 38.74
N TYR A 80 68.34 -54.12 37.89
CA TYR A 80 69.45 -54.04 36.94
C TYR A 80 70.80 -53.96 37.67
N LYS A 81 70.91 -53.12 38.72
CA LYS A 81 72.13 -53.06 39.54
C LYS A 81 72.40 -54.35 40.34
N LEU A 82 71.35 -55.11 40.67
CA LEU A 82 71.47 -56.44 41.30
C LEU A 82 71.85 -57.55 40.30
N GLY A 83 71.85 -57.29 39.00
CA GLY A 83 72.14 -58.28 37.95
C GLY A 83 70.98 -59.22 37.63
N ASP A 84 69.77 -58.97 38.14
CA ASP A 84 68.58 -59.81 37.92
C ASP A 84 67.86 -59.42 36.61
N LEU A 85 68.48 -59.79 35.49
CA LEU A 85 67.99 -59.43 34.16
C LEU A 85 66.62 -60.05 33.82
N ALA A 86 66.30 -61.21 34.40
CA ALA A 86 65.01 -61.88 34.17
C ALA A 86 63.85 -61.06 34.73
N ARG A 87 63.97 -60.54 35.97
CA ARG A 87 62.94 -59.68 36.55
C ARG A 87 62.90 -58.29 35.91
N VAL A 88 64.04 -57.78 35.44
CA VAL A 88 64.08 -56.54 34.62
C VAL A 88 63.26 -56.69 33.35
N GLN A 89 63.39 -57.82 32.65
CA GLN A 89 62.59 -58.10 31.46
C GLN A 89 61.09 -58.15 31.77
N GLY A 90 60.68 -58.83 32.84
CA GLY A 90 59.28 -58.88 33.26
C GLY A 90 58.68 -57.50 33.55
N ILE A 91 59.45 -56.59 34.17
CA ILE A 91 58.98 -55.21 34.41
C ILE A 91 58.88 -54.41 33.11
N ASN A 92 59.81 -54.59 32.17
CA ASN A 92 59.74 -53.93 30.87
C ASN A 92 58.49 -54.38 30.09
N GLU A 93 58.16 -55.67 30.15
CA GLU A 93 56.94 -56.22 29.56
C GLU A 93 55.68 -55.62 30.23
N GLU A 94 55.65 -55.52 31.56
CA GLU A 94 54.53 -54.89 32.29
C GLU A 94 54.36 -53.41 31.92
N LEU A 95 55.44 -52.63 31.93
CA LEU A 95 55.41 -51.21 31.55
C LEU A 95 54.96 -51.02 30.10
N LEU A 96 55.37 -51.92 29.19
CA LEU A 96 54.93 -51.90 27.81
C LEU A 96 53.43 -52.14 27.69
N GLN A 97 52.85 -53.07 28.46
CA GLN A 97 51.41 -53.33 28.46
C GLN A 97 50.62 -52.13 28.99
N ILE A 98 51.10 -51.51 30.09
CA ILE A 98 50.49 -50.31 30.66
C ILE A 98 50.50 -49.17 29.63
N ASN A 99 51.63 -48.95 28.96
CA ASN A 99 51.73 -47.91 27.94
C ASN A 99 50.80 -48.17 26.75
N LYS A 100 50.73 -49.43 26.27
CA LYS A 100 49.79 -49.82 25.20
C LYS A 100 48.33 -49.56 25.60
N ALA A 101 47.95 -49.89 26.82
CA ALA A 101 46.61 -49.63 27.34
C ALA A 101 46.31 -48.12 27.39
N ASN A 102 47.22 -47.32 27.95
CA ASN A 102 47.07 -45.87 28.06
C ASN A 102 46.94 -45.19 26.68
N VAL A 103 47.78 -45.59 25.71
CA VAL A 103 47.72 -45.06 24.34
C VAL A 103 46.40 -45.44 23.67
N THR A 104 45.90 -46.66 23.91
CA THR A 104 44.61 -47.11 23.36
C THR A 104 43.45 -46.32 23.94
N GLU A 105 43.45 -46.07 25.24
CA GLU A 105 42.46 -45.24 25.92
C GLU A 105 42.47 -43.79 25.41
N GLN A 106 43.66 -43.18 25.32
CA GLN A 106 43.83 -41.84 24.76
C GLN A 106 43.32 -41.73 23.33
N ASN A 107 43.61 -42.72 22.47
CA ASN A 107 43.12 -42.75 21.10
C ASN A 107 41.58 -42.88 21.06
N ARG A 108 41.01 -43.69 21.95
CA ARG A 108 39.55 -43.84 22.07
C ARG A 108 38.88 -42.53 22.48
N ASP A 109 39.42 -41.84 23.48
CA ASP A 109 38.89 -40.55 23.94
C ASP A 109 39.02 -39.48 22.85
N MET A 110 40.14 -39.47 22.12
CA MET A 110 40.33 -38.58 20.99
C MET A 110 39.26 -38.81 19.90
N LEU A 111 38.95 -40.07 19.57
CA LEU A 111 37.92 -40.41 18.60
C LEU A 111 36.53 -39.90 19.02
N ILE A 112 36.15 -40.13 20.28
CA ILE A 112 34.87 -39.65 20.83
C ILE A 112 34.79 -38.12 20.75
N ASN A 113 35.88 -37.43 21.12
CA ASN A 113 35.92 -35.97 21.06
C ASN A 113 35.82 -35.42 19.63
N ILE A 114 36.42 -36.10 18.66
CA ILE A 114 36.30 -35.74 17.24
C ILE A 114 34.86 -35.93 16.76
N GLU A 115 34.23 -37.05 17.09
CA GLU A 115 32.84 -37.33 16.74
C GLU A 115 31.88 -36.30 17.33
N LEU A 116 32.00 -36.02 18.64
CA LEU A 116 31.20 -35.02 19.32
C LEU A 116 31.38 -33.62 18.70
N LYS A 117 32.61 -33.24 18.35
CA LYS A 117 32.89 -31.96 17.68
C LYS A 117 32.25 -31.91 16.29
N ASN A 118 32.29 -33.00 15.55
CA ASN A 118 31.67 -33.09 14.23
C ASN A 118 30.16 -32.95 14.33
N GLU A 119 29.50 -33.68 15.24
CA GLU A 119 28.06 -33.58 15.48
C GLU A 119 27.65 -32.16 15.90
N LEU A 120 28.39 -31.55 16.83
CA LEU A 120 28.15 -30.18 17.26
C LEU A 120 28.28 -29.20 16.09
N SER A 121 29.33 -29.33 15.28
CA SER A 121 29.55 -28.46 14.13
C SER A 121 28.43 -28.58 13.08
N ALA A 122 27.95 -29.80 12.83
CA ALA A 122 26.83 -30.06 11.93
C ALA A 122 25.54 -29.45 12.46
N GLY A 123 25.25 -29.59 13.76
CA GLY A 123 24.10 -28.97 14.42
C GLY A 123 24.11 -27.44 14.33
N LEU A 124 25.27 -26.81 14.59
CA LEU A 124 25.44 -25.35 14.46
C LEU A 124 25.24 -24.87 13.02
N ALA A 125 25.75 -25.62 12.03
CA ALA A 125 25.55 -25.28 10.61
C ALA A 125 24.07 -25.32 10.21
N LEU A 126 23.33 -26.33 10.66
CA LEU A 126 21.88 -26.44 10.43
C LEU A 126 21.11 -25.30 11.11
N LEU A 127 21.45 -24.98 12.35
CA LEU A 127 20.82 -23.90 13.10
C LEU A 127 21.06 -22.53 12.44
N ASN A 128 22.28 -22.27 11.97
CA ASN A 128 22.59 -21.06 11.22
C ASN A 128 21.81 -21.00 9.90
N LYS A 129 21.72 -22.12 9.16
CA LYS A 129 20.90 -22.21 7.95
C LYS A 129 19.42 -21.92 8.22
N GLN A 130 18.85 -22.46 9.31
CA GLN A 130 17.47 -22.16 9.72
C GLN A 130 17.27 -20.69 10.12
N LYS A 131 18.23 -20.10 10.84
CA LYS A 131 18.20 -18.67 11.20
C LYS A 131 18.20 -17.78 9.96
N GLU A 132 19.05 -18.07 8.98
CA GLU A 132 19.08 -17.31 7.72
C GLU A 132 17.78 -17.45 6.93
N GLN A 133 17.22 -18.68 6.82
CA GLN A 133 15.92 -18.88 6.19
C GLN A 133 14.80 -18.11 6.90
N ARG A 134 14.78 -18.11 8.24
CA ARG A 134 13.77 -17.37 9.02
C ARG A 134 13.87 -15.85 8.79
N LYS A 135 15.08 -15.29 8.72
CA LYS A 135 15.27 -13.86 8.40
C LYS A 135 14.68 -13.50 7.04
N LEU A 136 14.91 -14.34 6.03
CA LEU A 136 14.34 -14.13 4.69
C LEU A 136 12.81 -14.17 4.70
N ILE A 137 12.21 -15.16 5.35
CA ILE A 137 10.74 -15.26 5.48
C ILE A 137 10.17 -14.01 6.15
N LEU A 138 10.79 -13.54 7.23
CA LEU A 138 10.36 -12.33 7.92
C LEU A 138 10.47 -11.09 7.01
N ALA A 139 11.57 -10.94 6.28
CA ALA A 139 11.74 -9.85 5.33
C ALA A 139 10.66 -9.85 4.23
N PHE A 140 10.35 -11.01 3.64
CA PHE A 140 9.30 -11.13 2.63
C PHE A 140 7.90 -10.86 3.21
N SER A 141 7.61 -11.32 4.42
CA SER A 141 6.33 -11.05 5.07
C SER A 141 6.12 -9.55 5.32
N GLY A 142 7.16 -8.83 5.77
CA GLY A 142 7.14 -7.38 5.93
C GLY A 142 6.93 -6.64 4.61
N LEU A 143 7.62 -7.07 3.55
CA LEU A 143 7.45 -6.48 2.21
C LEU A 143 6.02 -6.66 1.68
N SER A 144 5.45 -7.87 1.85
CA SER A 144 4.08 -8.16 1.44
C SER A 144 3.05 -7.30 2.16
N ILE A 145 3.23 -7.06 3.47
CA ILE A 145 2.36 -6.17 4.25
C ILE A 145 2.47 -4.72 3.75
N LEU A 146 3.68 -4.25 3.44
CA LEU A 146 3.91 -2.91 2.90
C LEU A 146 3.22 -2.74 1.54
N ILE A 147 3.35 -3.73 0.64
CA ILE A 147 2.69 -3.74 -0.68
C ILE A 147 1.17 -3.73 -0.52
N LEU A 148 0.62 -4.56 0.36
CA LEU A 148 -0.83 -4.56 0.65
C LEU A 148 -1.31 -3.19 1.15
N GLY A 149 -0.54 -2.55 2.04
CA GLY A 149 -0.82 -1.19 2.51
C GLY A 149 -0.86 -0.17 1.37
N LEU A 150 0.09 -0.23 0.44
CA LEU A 150 0.13 0.65 -0.73
C LEU A 150 -1.04 0.42 -1.69
N VAL A 151 -1.42 -0.85 -1.92
CA VAL A 151 -2.57 -1.20 -2.77
C VAL A 151 -3.88 -0.70 -2.15
N ILE A 152 -4.07 -0.90 -0.84
CA ILE A 152 -5.24 -0.40 -0.13
C ILE A 152 -5.28 1.13 -0.18
N PHE A 153 -4.13 1.78 0.03
CA PHE A 153 -4.01 3.23 -0.07
C PHE A 153 -4.35 3.75 -1.47
N SER A 154 -3.85 3.10 -2.53
CA SER A 154 -4.15 3.51 -3.91
C SER A 154 -5.62 3.34 -4.26
N ILE A 155 -6.25 2.22 -3.86
CA ILE A 155 -7.68 1.97 -4.07
C ILE A 155 -8.51 3.01 -3.33
N ARG A 156 -8.19 3.28 -2.06
CA ARG A 156 -8.90 4.30 -1.26
C ARG A 156 -8.78 5.68 -1.91
N ASN A 157 -7.60 6.04 -2.38
CA ASN A 157 -7.37 7.33 -3.03
C ASN A 157 -8.19 7.47 -4.32
N GLN A 158 -8.20 6.44 -5.17
CA GLN A 158 -9.03 6.41 -6.39
C GLN A 158 -10.53 6.50 -6.07
N TYR A 159 -10.97 5.79 -5.04
CA TYR A 159 -12.36 5.82 -4.60
C TYR A 159 -12.79 7.22 -4.15
N LEU A 160 -11.97 7.90 -3.33
CA LEU A 160 -12.24 9.26 -2.87
C LEU A 160 -12.27 10.27 -4.03
N ALA A 161 -11.35 10.15 -4.98
CA ALA A 161 -11.36 10.96 -6.20
C ALA A 161 -12.65 10.75 -7.01
N SER A 162 -13.14 9.51 -7.12
CA SER A 162 -14.39 9.22 -7.82
C SER A 162 -15.62 9.83 -7.15
N ILE A 163 -15.65 9.88 -5.81
CA ILE A 163 -16.73 10.53 -5.06
C ILE A 163 -16.71 12.04 -5.29
N GLN A 164 -15.53 12.66 -5.25
CA GLN A 164 -15.39 14.10 -5.53
C GLN A 164 -15.80 14.44 -6.95
N ALA A 165 -15.39 13.63 -7.93
CA ALA A 165 -15.79 13.81 -9.33
C ALA A 165 -17.31 13.70 -9.52
N LYS A 166 -17.95 12.72 -8.87
CA LYS A 166 -19.43 12.59 -8.89
C LYS A 166 -20.11 13.82 -8.28
N LYS A 167 -19.64 14.30 -7.13
CA LYS A 167 -20.20 15.48 -6.47
C LYS A 167 -20.04 16.74 -7.32
N LEU A 168 -18.88 16.91 -7.96
CA LEU A 168 -18.64 18.03 -8.87
C LEU A 168 -19.53 17.96 -10.11
N ALA A 169 -19.69 16.77 -10.70
CA ALA A 169 -20.59 16.57 -11.83
C ALA A 169 -22.05 16.90 -11.47
N GLU A 170 -22.51 16.45 -10.30
CA GLU A 170 -23.86 16.75 -9.80
C GLU A 170 -24.06 18.26 -9.55
N GLN A 171 -23.07 18.94 -8.97
CA GLN A 171 -23.08 20.39 -8.79
C GLN A 171 -23.10 21.13 -10.14
N SER A 172 -22.26 20.73 -11.09
CA SER A 172 -22.22 21.34 -12.42
C SER A 172 -23.55 21.20 -13.17
N LYS A 173 -24.19 20.03 -13.05
CA LYS A 173 -25.52 19.78 -13.62
C LYS A 173 -26.58 20.67 -12.97
N LEU A 174 -26.55 20.82 -11.65
CA LEU A 174 -27.46 21.69 -10.93
C LEU A 174 -27.29 23.16 -11.33
N VAL A 175 -26.04 23.63 -11.48
CA VAL A 175 -25.75 24.99 -11.95
C VAL A 175 -26.29 25.19 -13.36
N ALA A 176 -26.04 24.26 -14.29
CA ALA A 176 -26.54 24.34 -15.65
C ALA A 176 -28.09 24.33 -15.71
N GLU A 177 -28.75 23.54 -14.87
CA GLU A 177 -30.22 23.52 -14.78
C GLU A 177 -30.77 24.84 -14.23
N LEU A 178 -30.10 25.43 -13.23
CA LEU A 178 -30.45 26.74 -12.69
C LEU A 178 -30.26 27.84 -13.74
N GLU A 179 -29.14 27.85 -14.45
CA GLU A 179 -28.88 28.80 -15.54
C GLU A 179 -29.93 28.71 -16.65
N LEU A 180 -30.25 27.49 -17.09
CA LEU A 180 -31.31 27.26 -18.08
C LEU A 180 -32.66 27.81 -17.57
N LYS A 181 -33.03 27.50 -16.32
CA LYS A 181 -34.28 27.98 -15.73
C LYS A 181 -34.30 29.51 -15.59
N THR A 182 -33.16 30.14 -15.29
CA THR A 182 -33.07 31.60 -15.20
C THR A 182 -33.23 32.26 -16.56
N THR A 183 -32.55 31.76 -17.60
CA THR A 183 -32.65 32.29 -18.96
C THR A 183 -34.03 32.09 -19.57
N GLU A 184 -34.69 30.95 -19.32
CA GLU A 184 -36.09 30.74 -19.70
C GLU A 184 -37.04 31.70 -18.98
N ARG A 185 -36.80 31.98 -17.68
CA ARG A 185 -37.59 32.95 -16.92
C ARG A 185 -37.43 34.37 -17.47
N GLU A 186 -36.20 34.77 -17.79
CA GLU A 186 -35.93 36.08 -18.41
C GLU A 186 -36.65 36.22 -19.77
N LEU A 187 -36.57 35.19 -20.61
CA LEU A 187 -37.29 35.15 -21.89
C LEU A 187 -38.81 35.30 -21.69
N ARG A 188 -39.37 34.60 -20.70
CA ARG A 188 -40.79 34.69 -20.37
C ARG A 188 -41.17 36.10 -19.93
N ASN A 189 -40.36 36.76 -19.09
CA ASN A 189 -40.62 38.12 -18.63
C ASN A 189 -40.60 39.14 -19.79
N VAL A 190 -39.63 39.03 -20.70
CA VAL A 190 -39.57 39.88 -21.90
C VAL A 190 -40.78 39.61 -22.78
N SER A 191 -41.16 38.33 -22.92
CA SER A 191 -42.33 37.96 -23.71
C SER A 191 -43.63 38.55 -23.16
N THR A 192 -43.83 38.53 -21.84
CA THR A 192 -45.02 39.13 -21.20
C THR A 192 -45.04 40.64 -21.38
N ALA A 193 -43.89 41.31 -21.22
CA ALA A 193 -43.81 42.76 -21.41
C ALA A 193 -44.17 43.18 -22.86
N ILE A 194 -43.71 42.43 -23.86
CA ILE A 194 -44.05 42.69 -25.27
C ILE A 194 -45.54 42.47 -25.53
N MET A 195 -46.13 41.41 -24.96
CA MET A 195 -47.55 41.13 -25.09
C MET A 195 -48.42 42.22 -24.46
N GLU A 196 -48.12 42.63 -23.23
CA GLU A 196 -48.82 43.72 -22.53
C GLU A 196 -48.73 45.03 -23.32
N LYS A 197 -47.55 45.34 -23.86
CA LYS A 197 -47.37 46.50 -24.73
C LYS A 197 -48.25 46.43 -25.97
N ASN A 198 -48.28 45.29 -26.66
CA ASN A 198 -49.08 45.15 -27.88
C ASN A 198 -50.58 45.14 -27.63
N GLU A 199 -51.02 44.59 -26.49
CA GLU A 199 -52.42 44.68 -26.05
C GLU A 199 -52.83 46.15 -25.82
N MET A 200 -51.97 46.94 -25.15
CA MET A 200 -52.20 48.36 -24.97
C MET A 200 -52.24 49.11 -26.32
N LEU A 201 -51.33 48.81 -27.25
CA LEU A 201 -51.35 49.40 -28.60
C LEU A 201 -52.63 49.03 -29.36
N GLU A 202 -53.12 47.79 -29.22
CA GLU A 202 -54.38 47.37 -29.86
C GLU A 202 -55.59 48.10 -29.26
N SER A 203 -55.62 48.29 -27.94
CA SER A 203 -56.65 49.11 -27.27
C SER A 203 -56.62 50.55 -27.81
N LEU A 204 -55.45 51.19 -27.84
CA LEU A 204 -55.29 52.53 -28.39
C LEU A 204 -55.72 52.61 -29.86
N LYS A 205 -55.47 51.57 -30.67
CA LYS A 205 -55.93 51.52 -32.06
C LYS A 205 -57.45 51.52 -32.14
N LYS A 206 -58.11 50.75 -31.27
CA LYS A 206 -59.59 50.70 -31.20
C LYS A 206 -60.14 52.06 -30.82
N ASP A 207 -59.57 52.71 -29.81
CA ASP A 207 -60.01 54.03 -29.34
C ASP A 207 -59.82 55.11 -30.42
N VAL A 208 -58.65 55.15 -31.08
CA VAL A 208 -58.37 56.08 -32.19
C VAL A 208 -59.30 55.81 -33.38
N ASN A 209 -59.59 54.54 -33.70
CA ASN A 209 -60.52 54.21 -34.76
C ASN A 209 -61.95 54.61 -34.42
N TYR A 210 -62.40 54.37 -33.19
CA TYR A 210 -63.71 54.79 -32.69
C TYR A 210 -63.85 56.31 -32.77
N ALA A 211 -62.88 57.07 -32.22
CA ALA A 211 -62.87 58.53 -32.29
C ALA A 211 -62.92 59.03 -33.75
N SER A 212 -62.23 58.36 -34.67
CA SER A 212 -62.22 58.75 -36.10
C SER A 212 -63.56 58.56 -36.82
N GLN A 213 -64.49 57.76 -36.28
CA GLN A 213 -65.84 57.58 -36.85
C GLN A 213 -66.73 58.82 -36.65
N PHE A 214 -66.45 59.63 -35.63
CA PHE A 214 -67.20 60.84 -35.32
C PHE A 214 -66.67 62.09 -36.04
N LEU A 215 -65.62 61.95 -36.87
CA LEU A 215 -65.09 63.05 -37.67
C LEU A 215 -65.84 63.17 -39.00
N SER A 216 -66.63 64.23 -39.12
CA SER A 216 -67.56 64.47 -40.25
C SER A 216 -66.87 64.93 -41.54
N ASN A 217 -65.69 65.56 -41.46
CA ASN A 217 -65.06 66.25 -42.59
C ASN A 217 -63.71 65.62 -42.98
N SER A 218 -63.40 65.63 -44.29
CA SER A 218 -62.16 65.12 -44.90
C SER A 218 -60.90 65.62 -44.20
N ASP A 219 -60.83 66.92 -43.92
CA ASP A 219 -59.66 67.57 -43.31
C ASP A 219 -59.39 67.06 -41.89
N SER A 220 -60.45 66.80 -41.12
CA SER A 220 -60.34 66.28 -39.76
C SER A 220 -59.83 64.84 -39.73
N LYS A 221 -60.23 64.01 -40.70
CA LYS A 221 -59.70 62.63 -40.84
C LYS A 221 -58.21 62.63 -41.17
N HIS A 222 -57.75 63.61 -41.96
CA HIS A 222 -56.34 63.77 -42.31
C HIS A 222 -55.45 64.07 -41.09
N LEU A 223 -55.99 64.69 -40.02
CA LEU A 223 -55.25 64.99 -38.79
C LEU A 223 -54.98 63.76 -37.91
N ILE A 224 -55.84 62.72 -37.98
CA ILE A 224 -55.68 61.47 -37.22
C ILE A 224 -54.78 60.47 -37.95
N GLN A 225 -54.64 60.60 -39.28
CA GLN A 225 -53.88 59.67 -40.10
C GLN A 225 -52.40 59.50 -39.66
N PRO A 226 -51.66 60.56 -39.27
CA PRO A 226 -50.29 60.41 -38.76
C PRO A 226 -50.23 59.62 -37.44
N LEU A 227 -51.23 59.77 -36.56
CA LEU A 227 -51.30 59.03 -35.30
C LEU A 227 -51.58 57.55 -35.55
N LYS A 228 -52.50 57.22 -36.47
CA LYS A 228 -52.74 55.83 -36.90
C LYS A 228 -51.46 55.21 -37.48
N SER A 229 -50.75 55.93 -38.34
CA SER A 229 -49.49 55.47 -38.92
C SER A 229 -48.44 55.19 -37.84
N LYS A 230 -48.24 56.10 -36.88
CA LYS A 230 -47.28 55.90 -35.77
C LYS A 230 -47.64 54.69 -34.91
N LEU A 231 -48.94 54.47 -34.67
CA LEU A 231 -49.43 53.36 -33.88
C LEU A 231 -49.31 52.02 -34.63
N ASP A 232 -49.48 52.03 -35.96
CA ASP A 232 -49.17 50.91 -36.82
C ASP A 232 -47.67 50.58 -36.84
N ASP A 233 -46.80 51.60 -36.96
CA ASP A 233 -45.35 51.43 -36.90
C ASP A 233 -44.89 50.88 -35.55
N ALA A 234 -45.47 51.36 -34.44
CA ALA A 234 -45.17 50.86 -33.10
C ALA A 234 -45.57 49.38 -32.93
N SER A 235 -46.67 48.94 -33.55
CA SER A 235 -47.10 47.53 -33.53
C SER A 235 -46.25 46.61 -34.42
N LEU A 236 -45.43 47.13 -35.35
CA LEU A 236 -44.56 46.29 -36.17
C LEU A 236 -43.43 45.62 -35.36
N GLY A 237 -43.19 46.07 -34.12
CA GLY A 237 -42.40 45.35 -33.13
C GLY A 237 -40.94 45.04 -33.53
N LYS A 238 -40.32 45.84 -34.40
CA LYS A 238 -38.94 45.59 -34.86
C LYS A 238 -37.93 45.59 -33.70
N SER A 239 -38.09 46.52 -32.75
CA SER A 239 -37.26 46.57 -31.53
C SER A 239 -37.55 45.39 -30.61
N ASP A 240 -38.82 45.07 -30.42
CA ASP A 240 -39.27 43.96 -29.56
C ASP A 240 -38.73 42.61 -30.04
N TRP A 241 -38.67 42.42 -31.37
CA TRP A 241 -38.06 41.22 -31.94
C TRP A 241 -36.57 41.11 -31.60
N VAL A 242 -35.81 42.22 -31.64
CA VAL A 242 -34.37 42.18 -31.34
C VAL A 242 -34.15 41.81 -29.88
N GLU A 243 -34.90 42.43 -28.98
CA GLU A 243 -34.84 42.14 -27.55
C GLU A 243 -35.26 40.69 -27.24
N PHE A 244 -36.41 40.26 -27.76
CA PHE A 244 -36.85 38.87 -27.65
C PHE A 244 -35.81 37.90 -28.20
N LYS A 245 -35.24 38.17 -29.38
CA LYS A 245 -34.24 37.30 -30.01
C LYS A 245 -32.99 37.18 -29.12
N ASN A 246 -32.54 38.26 -28.51
CA ASN A 246 -31.36 38.24 -27.64
C ASN A 246 -31.58 37.34 -26.41
N HIS A 247 -32.76 37.37 -25.79
CA HIS A 247 -33.10 36.45 -24.70
C HIS A 247 -33.37 35.03 -25.19
N PHE A 248 -33.96 34.89 -26.37
CA PHE A 248 -34.24 33.59 -26.98
C PHE A 248 -32.96 32.84 -27.32
N ASP A 249 -31.95 33.52 -27.87
CA ASP A 249 -30.65 32.92 -28.21
C ASP A 249 -29.90 32.42 -26.96
N ARG A 250 -30.13 33.06 -25.79
CA ARG A 250 -29.57 32.61 -24.51
C ARG A 250 -30.29 31.40 -23.93
N ALA A 251 -31.62 31.39 -24.00
CA ALA A 251 -32.43 30.28 -23.49
C ALA A 251 -32.38 29.04 -24.40
N TYR A 252 -32.24 29.26 -25.72
CA TYR A 252 -32.22 28.19 -26.73
C TYR A 252 -31.02 28.34 -27.70
N PRO A 253 -29.79 28.13 -27.24
CA PRO A 253 -28.59 28.25 -28.06
C PRO A 253 -28.64 27.31 -29.27
N ASN A 254 -28.11 27.77 -30.42
CA ASN A 254 -28.01 26.99 -31.68
C ASN A 254 -29.36 26.55 -32.28
N PHE A 255 -30.50 27.03 -31.77
CA PHE A 255 -31.83 26.64 -32.29
C PHE A 255 -31.99 26.96 -33.78
N PHE A 256 -31.55 28.14 -34.21
CA PHE A 256 -31.65 28.55 -35.61
C PHE A 256 -30.72 27.74 -36.52
N ASP A 257 -29.58 27.30 -36.00
CA ASP A 257 -28.65 26.43 -36.75
C ASP A 257 -29.25 25.05 -36.96
N GLU A 258 -29.88 24.47 -35.93
CA GLU A 258 -30.61 23.20 -36.05
C GLU A 258 -31.80 23.29 -37.03
N LEU A 259 -32.54 24.40 -37.01
CA LEU A 259 -33.60 24.64 -38.01
C LEU A 259 -33.05 24.77 -39.43
N SER A 260 -31.91 25.44 -39.60
CA SER A 260 -31.26 25.60 -40.89
C SER A 260 -30.80 24.26 -41.48
N LYS A 261 -30.35 23.33 -40.64
CA LYS A 261 -30.01 21.95 -41.06
C LYS A 261 -31.23 21.20 -41.62
N ILE A 262 -32.43 21.45 -41.07
CA ILE A 262 -33.67 20.82 -41.52
C ILE A 262 -34.17 21.44 -42.82
N ASN A 263 -34.20 22.77 -42.90
CA ASN A 263 -34.59 23.46 -44.11
C ASN A 263 -33.92 24.85 -44.22
N LYS A 264 -32.99 24.98 -45.16
CA LYS A 264 -32.25 26.22 -45.46
C LYS A 264 -33.12 27.32 -46.11
N ASN A 265 -34.29 26.97 -46.65
CA ASN A 265 -35.19 27.90 -47.36
C ASN A 265 -36.19 28.60 -46.42
N LEU A 266 -36.02 28.49 -45.10
CA LEU A 266 -36.83 29.22 -44.13
C LEU A 266 -36.48 30.71 -44.19
N THR A 267 -37.50 31.55 -44.34
CA THR A 267 -37.34 33.00 -44.33
C THR A 267 -37.15 33.51 -42.90
N ILE A 268 -36.69 34.76 -42.74
CA ILE A 268 -36.59 35.41 -41.43
C ILE A 268 -37.94 35.37 -40.68
N GLN A 269 -39.06 35.53 -41.37
CA GLN A 269 -40.39 35.48 -40.76
C GLN A 269 -40.79 34.06 -40.33
N ASP A 270 -40.32 33.04 -41.05
CA ASP A 270 -40.51 31.64 -40.64
C ASP A 270 -39.70 31.32 -39.39
N LEU A 271 -38.43 31.77 -39.32
CA LEU A 271 -37.57 31.60 -38.15
C LEU A 271 -38.14 32.32 -36.91
N ARG A 272 -38.65 33.54 -37.08
CA ARG A 272 -39.38 34.27 -36.03
C ARG A 272 -40.55 33.46 -35.47
N LEU A 273 -41.38 32.91 -36.37
CA LEU A 273 -42.51 32.08 -35.97
C LEU A 273 -42.06 30.81 -35.23
N CYS A 274 -40.99 30.15 -35.69
CA CYS A 274 -40.42 29.01 -34.98
C CYS A 274 -39.94 29.38 -33.57
N ALA A 275 -39.30 30.54 -33.41
CA ALA A 275 -38.81 31.00 -32.11
C ALA A 275 -39.96 31.22 -31.12
N TYR A 276 -41.05 31.88 -31.53
CA TYR A 276 -42.22 32.04 -30.67
C TYR A 276 -42.88 30.70 -30.30
N LEU A 277 -42.97 29.77 -31.26
CA LEU A 277 -43.50 28.44 -31.00
C LEU A 277 -42.60 27.65 -30.05
N LYS A 278 -41.28 27.79 -30.17
CA LYS A 278 -40.29 27.14 -29.30
C LYS A 278 -40.35 27.69 -27.89
N SER A 279 -40.54 28.99 -27.72
CA SER A 279 -40.76 29.61 -26.40
C SER A 279 -42.16 29.34 -25.81
N GLY A 280 -42.94 28.43 -26.40
CA GLY A 280 -44.22 27.97 -25.86
C GLY A 280 -45.43 28.83 -26.22
N GLN A 281 -45.28 29.86 -27.06
CA GLN A 281 -46.39 30.76 -27.39
C GLN A 281 -47.47 30.07 -28.21
N THR A 282 -48.73 30.25 -27.81
CA THR A 282 -49.91 29.80 -28.54
C THR A 282 -50.14 30.67 -29.78
N THR A 283 -50.95 30.20 -30.73
CA THR A 283 -51.30 30.99 -31.93
C THR A 283 -51.88 32.36 -31.60
N LYS A 284 -52.65 32.46 -30.50
CA LYS A 284 -53.23 33.73 -30.02
C LYS A 284 -52.16 34.65 -29.46
N GLU A 285 -51.25 34.13 -28.64
CA GLU A 285 -50.17 34.92 -28.06
C GLU A 285 -49.18 35.37 -29.14
N VAL A 286 -48.88 34.53 -30.15
CA VAL A 286 -48.07 34.95 -31.32
C VAL A 286 -48.75 36.08 -32.10
N ALA A 287 -50.08 36.05 -32.22
CA ALA A 287 -50.84 37.11 -32.87
C ALA A 287 -50.69 38.44 -32.10
N GLN A 288 -50.84 38.40 -30.78
CA GLN A 288 -50.59 39.54 -29.88
C GLN A 288 -49.13 40.00 -29.96
N PHE A 289 -48.17 39.09 -29.93
CA PHE A 289 -46.74 39.37 -30.00
C PHE A 289 -46.33 40.11 -31.27
N THR A 290 -47.01 39.82 -32.38
CA THR A 290 -46.68 40.37 -33.70
C THR A 290 -47.62 41.48 -34.16
N GLY A 291 -48.67 41.80 -33.39
CA GLY A 291 -49.72 42.74 -33.77
C GLY A 291 -50.52 42.31 -35.01
N LEU A 292 -50.53 41.01 -35.34
CA LEU A 292 -51.22 40.45 -36.50
C LEU A 292 -52.51 39.73 -36.08
N SER A 293 -53.43 39.49 -37.03
CA SER A 293 -54.62 38.69 -36.75
C SER A 293 -54.28 37.21 -36.57
N VAL A 294 -55.03 36.51 -35.71
CA VAL A 294 -54.90 35.05 -35.50
C VAL A 294 -54.94 34.28 -36.82
N ARG A 295 -55.86 34.65 -37.74
CA ARG A 295 -55.98 34.06 -39.08
C ARG A 295 -54.70 34.22 -39.92
N SER A 296 -54.00 35.35 -39.78
CA SER A 296 -52.70 35.58 -40.43
C SER A 296 -51.63 34.62 -39.90
N ILE A 297 -51.60 34.41 -38.57
CA ILE A 297 -50.67 33.46 -37.94
C ILE A 297 -50.99 32.02 -38.35
N GLU A 298 -52.26 31.61 -38.40
CA GLU A 298 -52.66 30.28 -38.87
C GLU A 298 -52.21 30.01 -40.31
N SER A 299 -52.39 30.99 -41.20
CA SER A 299 -51.91 30.90 -42.58
C SER A 299 -50.39 30.74 -42.66
N ARG A 300 -49.64 31.49 -41.82
CA ARG A 300 -48.18 31.35 -41.71
C ARG A 300 -47.78 29.97 -41.18
N ARG A 301 -48.45 29.47 -40.15
CA ARG A 301 -48.22 28.12 -39.60
C ARG A 301 -48.48 27.03 -40.63
N TYR A 302 -49.53 27.15 -41.45
CA TYR A 302 -49.81 26.20 -42.53
C TYR A 302 -48.66 26.15 -43.55
N ARG A 303 -48.17 27.31 -44.00
CA ARG A 303 -47.02 27.40 -44.92
C ARG A 303 -45.74 26.84 -44.30
N LEU A 304 -45.47 27.19 -43.04
CA LEU A 304 -44.32 26.68 -42.29
C LEU A 304 -44.34 25.16 -42.16
N ARG A 305 -45.52 24.58 -41.85
CA ARG A 305 -45.72 23.13 -41.79
C ARG A 305 -45.38 22.44 -43.11
N LYS A 306 -45.76 23.04 -44.25
CA LYS A 306 -45.42 22.54 -45.59
C LYS A 306 -43.92 22.64 -45.88
N LYS A 307 -43.29 23.76 -45.53
CA LYS A 307 -41.83 23.93 -45.67
C LYS A 307 -41.06 22.91 -44.84
N LEU A 308 -41.52 22.59 -43.63
CA LEU A 308 -40.89 21.61 -42.75
C LEU A 308 -41.27 20.15 -43.08
N GLY A 309 -41.99 19.89 -44.18
CA GLY A 309 -42.31 18.52 -44.61
C GLY A 309 -43.27 17.76 -43.70
N LEU A 310 -44.04 18.44 -42.84
CA LEU A 310 -44.87 17.78 -41.84
C LEU A 310 -46.20 17.25 -42.43
N GLY A 311 -46.50 15.98 -42.14
CA GLY A 311 -47.76 15.31 -42.49
C GLY A 311 -48.99 15.85 -41.74
N ARG A 312 -50.21 15.52 -42.20
CA ARG A 312 -51.47 16.09 -41.65
C ARG A 312 -51.66 15.86 -40.15
N ASN A 313 -51.14 14.76 -39.62
CA ASN A 313 -51.30 14.37 -38.22
C ASN A 313 -50.17 14.90 -37.32
N ASN A 314 -49.18 15.60 -37.88
CA ASN A 314 -48.06 16.12 -37.10
C ASN A 314 -48.31 17.58 -36.71
N SER A 315 -48.43 17.83 -35.42
CA SER A 315 -48.50 19.19 -34.85
C SER A 315 -47.18 19.92 -35.10
N LEU A 316 -47.26 21.10 -35.72
CA LEU A 316 -46.11 22.00 -35.88
C LEU A 316 -45.53 22.41 -34.52
N PHE A 317 -46.39 22.62 -33.52
CA PHE A 317 -45.94 23.00 -32.19
C PHE A 317 -45.11 21.89 -31.56
N ASP A 318 -45.62 20.65 -31.56
CA ASP A 318 -44.94 19.49 -30.98
C ASP A 318 -43.63 19.19 -31.69
N PHE A 319 -43.59 19.36 -33.03
CA PHE A 319 -42.37 19.22 -33.80
C PHE A 319 -41.30 20.21 -33.35
N ILE A 320 -41.66 21.50 -33.23
CA ILE A 320 -40.72 22.55 -32.80
C ILE A 320 -40.28 22.32 -31.35
N GLN A 321 -41.19 21.91 -30.46
CA GLN A 321 -40.87 21.60 -29.07
C GLN A 321 -39.87 20.45 -28.94
N LYS A 322 -40.04 19.39 -29.74
CA LYS A 322 -39.17 18.19 -29.76
C LYS A 322 -37.80 18.40 -30.41
N LEU A 323 -37.55 19.53 -31.07
CA LEU A 323 -36.21 19.86 -31.59
C LEU A 323 -35.22 19.87 -30.42
N LYS A 324 -34.36 18.85 -30.40
CA LYS A 324 -33.26 18.75 -29.44
C LYS A 324 -32.28 19.87 -29.74
N LEU A 325 -32.08 20.73 -28.76
CA LEU A 325 -30.95 21.65 -28.76
C LEU A 325 -29.74 20.81 -28.34
N PRO A 326 -28.59 20.92 -29.02
CA PRO A 326 -27.39 20.24 -28.57
C PRO A 326 -27.12 20.64 -27.11
N GLU A 327 -26.85 19.67 -26.25
CA GLU A 327 -26.35 19.94 -24.91
C GLU A 327 -25.13 20.85 -25.07
N VAL A 328 -25.11 21.96 -24.31
CA VAL A 328 -23.96 22.86 -24.28
C VAL A 328 -22.78 22.03 -23.77
N SER A 329 -21.98 21.54 -24.71
CA SER A 329 -20.70 20.94 -24.40
C SER A 329 -19.84 22.09 -23.89
N HIS A 330 -19.74 22.20 -22.56
CA HIS A 330 -18.69 22.97 -21.92
C HIS A 330 -17.36 22.30 -22.32
N THR A 331 -16.87 22.71 -23.48
CA THR A 331 -15.55 22.39 -23.98
C THR A 331 -14.57 23.15 -23.11
N ASN A 332 -13.94 22.41 -22.20
CA ASN A 332 -12.63 22.63 -21.61
C ASN A 332 -12.10 24.07 -21.65
N PHE A 333 -12.24 24.78 -20.53
CA PHE A 333 -11.25 25.78 -20.17
C PHE A 333 -9.96 25.02 -19.84
N ASN A 334 -9.03 25.05 -20.80
CA ASN A 334 -7.61 24.71 -20.58
C ASN A 334 -6.95 25.74 -19.67
#